data_AF-A0A726TLR3-F1
#
_entry.id   AF-A0A726TLR3-F1
#
_cell.length_a   1.000
_cell.length_b   1.000
_cell.length_c   1.000
_cell.angle_alpha   90.00
_cell.angle_beta   90.00
_cell.angle_gamma   90.00
#
_symmetry.space_group_name_H-M   'P 1'
#
loop_
_entity.id
_entity.type
_entity.pdbx_description
1 polymer ?
#
loop_
_entity_poly.entity_id
_entity_poly.type
_entity_poly.pdbx_seq_one_letter_code
_entity_poly.pdbx_strand_id
1 'polypeptide(L)'
;MTAQTPRGIRNNNPGNIRWGDDWKGLVPKDQRTDKSFCQFTTSEYGIRAMIIILRNYQRKYGLNTVSGFIKRWAPPNENNTQAYINSVAQATGVTPDQRIDTSDSRFMMKLLQAIIKHENGSQPYGFDTFVRALELAG
;
A
#
# COMPACT_ATOMS: atom_id res chain seq x y z
N MET A 1 0.74 17.23 -23.15
CA MET A 1 -0.33 16.68 -22.31
C MET A 1 0.22 16.57 -20.90
N THR A 2 -0.28 17.34 -19.93
CA THR A 2 0.15 17.20 -18.53
C THR A 2 -0.43 15.91 -17.98
N ALA A 3 0.40 14.93 -17.66
CA ALA A 3 -0.05 13.72 -16.97
C ALA A 3 -0.75 14.14 -15.67
N GLN A 4 -2.05 13.85 -15.56
CA GLN A 4 -2.81 14.11 -14.34
C GLN A 4 -2.25 13.24 -13.22
N THR A 5 -1.92 13.85 -12.08
CA THR A 5 -1.46 13.12 -10.89
C THR A 5 -2.46 12.03 -10.51
N PRO A 6 -2.02 10.77 -10.32
CA PRO A 6 -2.92 9.68 -9.94
C PRO A 6 -3.70 9.99 -8.65
N ARG A 7 -4.94 9.50 -8.56
CA ARG A 7 -5.83 9.74 -7.41
C ARG A 7 -5.18 9.37 -6.07
N GLY A 8 -4.51 8.22 -6.00
CA GLY A 8 -3.86 7.77 -4.77
C GLY A 8 -2.79 8.74 -4.30
N ILE A 9 -1.99 9.28 -5.22
CA ILE A 9 -0.99 10.31 -4.91
C ILE A 9 -1.65 11.62 -4.49
N ARG A 10 -2.68 12.09 -5.20
CA ARG A 10 -3.44 13.32 -4.86
C ARG A 10 -4.10 13.22 -3.48
N ASN A 11 -4.57 12.05 -3.10
CA ASN A 11 -5.27 11.81 -1.82
C ASN A 11 -4.30 11.51 -0.67
N ASN A 12 -2.98 11.56 -0.87
CA ASN A 12 -1.98 11.04 0.07
C ASN A 12 -2.27 9.58 0.50
N ASN A 13 -2.92 8.82 -0.37
CA ASN A 13 -3.39 7.46 -0.15
C ASN A 13 -2.83 6.56 -1.26
N PRO A 14 -1.52 6.29 -1.25
CA PRO A 14 -0.87 5.62 -2.37
C PRO A 14 -1.26 4.15 -2.51
N GLY A 15 -1.89 3.55 -1.49
CA GLY A 15 -2.46 2.22 -1.54
C GLY A 15 -3.91 2.15 -2.01
N ASN A 16 -4.55 3.27 -2.40
CA ASN A 16 -5.98 3.34 -2.72
C ASN A 16 -6.86 2.69 -1.63
N ILE A 17 -6.57 2.94 -0.36
CA ILE A 17 -7.33 2.40 0.77
C ILE A 17 -8.73 3.03 0.78
N ARG A 18 -9.77 2.21 0.84
CA ARG A 18 -11.16 2.66 0.92
C ARG A 18 -11.53 3.11 2.33
N TRP A 19 -12.56 3.95 2.43
CA TRP A 19 -13.15 4.30 3.72
C TRP A 19 -13.68 3.04 4.44
N GLY A 20 -13.60 3.02 5.77
CA GLY A 20 -14.14 1.93 6.60
C GLY A 20 -13.55 1.92 8.00
N ASP A 21 -12.24 2.11 8.10
CA ASP A 21 -11.52 2.18 9.37
C ASP A 21 -11.13 3.63 9.72
N ASP A 22 -10.99 3.91 11.01
CA ASP A 22 -10.50 5.20 11.51
C ASP A 22 -8.96 5.21 11.58
N TRP A 23 -8.34 5.60 10.48
CA TRP A 23 -6.89 5.68 10.37
C TRP A 23 -6.33 6.96 10.98
N LYS A 24 -5.15 6.87 11.60
CA LYS A 24 -4.41 8.06 12.00
C LYS A 24 -4.05 8.92 10.78
N GLY A 25 -4.23 10.23 10.91
CA GLY A 25 -3.88 11.21 9.90
C GLY A 25 -4.90 11.39 8.78
N LEU A 26 -6.12 10.85 8.91
CA LEU A 26 -7.21 11.13 7.97
C LEU A 26 -7.58 12.62 7.96
N VAL A 27 -7.95 13.10 6.77
CA VAL A 27 -8.51 14.45 6.59
C VAL A 27 -9.86 14.56 7.34
N PRO A 28 -10.12 15.70 8.01
CA PRO A 28 -11.40 15.98 8.67
C PRO A 28 -12.61 15.79 7.75
N LYS A 29 -13.73 15.33 8.30
CA LYS A 29 -14.89 14.87 7.51
C LYS A 29 -15.45 15.96 6.57
N ASP A 30 -15.45 17.20 7.02
CA ASP A 30 -15.87 18.42 6.31
C ASP A 30 -14.96 18.79 5.13
N GLN A 31 -13.72 18.29 5.11
CA GLN A 31 -12.72 18.56 4.07
C GLN A 31 -12.53 17.40 3.09
N ARG A 32 -13.25 16.28 3.27
CA ARG A 32 -13.16 15.11 2.40
C ARG A 32 -13.85 15.40 1.06
N THR A 33 -13.11 15.22 -0.02
CA THR A 33 -13.59 15.39 -1.39
C THR A 33 -13.73 14.05 -2.13
N ASP A 34 -13.08 12.98 -1.68
CA ASP A 34 -13.22 11.64 -2.25
C ASP A 34 -14.24 10.80 -1.46
N LYS A 35 -15.28 10.31 -2.15
CA LYS A 35 -16.38 9.56 -1.52
C LYS A 35 -16.04 8.09 -1.27
N SER A 36 -15.05 7.54 -1.96
CA SER A 36 -14.77 6.10 -1.97
C SER A 36 -13.45 5.75 -1.28
N PHE A 37 -12.47 6.65 -1.36
CA PHE A 37 -11.11 6.41 -0.88
C PHE A 37 -10.71 7.38 0.21
N CYS A 38 -9.98 6.84 1.20
CA CYS A 38 -9.38 7.63 2.27
C CYS A 38 -8.56 8.78 1.70
N GLN A 39 -8.60 9.92 2.39
CA GLN A 39 -7.71 11.05 2.18
C GLN A 39 -6.91 11.28 3.44
N PHE A 40 -5.59 11.33 3.31
CA PHE A 40 -4.68 11.56 4.41
C PHE A 40 -4.11 12.98 4.36
N THR A 41 -3.78 13.51 5.52
CA THR A 41 -3.13 14.81 5.69
C THR A 41 -1.73 14.81 5.08
N THR A 42 -1.02 13.68 5.14
CA THR A 42 0.29 13.48 4.49
C THR A 42 0.43 12.07 3.93
N SER A 43 1.32 11.91 2.95
CA SER A 43 1.60 10.60 2.32
C SER A 43 2.14 9.57 3.32
N GLU A 44 2.87 9.99 4.34
CA GLU A 44 3.42 9.16 5.40
C GLU A 44 2.30 8.43 6.15
N TYR A 45 1.16 9.08 6.41
CA TYR A 45 0.01 8.45 7.04
C TYR A 45 -0.69 7.42 6.14
N GLY A 46 -0.77 7.69 4.83
CA GLY A 46 -1.28 6.71 3.87
C GLY A 46 -0.39 5.48 3.77
N ILE A 47 0.92 5.66 3.70
CA ILE A 47 1.91 4.56 3.68
C ILE A 47 1.89 3.81 5.02
N ARG A 48 1.76 4.51 6.14
CA ARG A 48 1.59 3.92 7.47
C ARG A 48 0.37 3.01 7.50
N ALA A 49 -0.77 3.43 6.95
CA ALA A 49 -1.96 2.59 6.88
C ALA A 49 -1.69 1.30 6.09
N MET A 50 -0.97 1.38 4.96
CA MET A 50 -0.53 0.19 4.20
C MET A 50 0.32 -0.74 5.06
N ILE A 51 1.31 -0.22 5.80
CA ILE A 51 2.18 -1.01 6.69
C ILE A 51 1.34 -1.78 7.73
N ILE A 52 0.39 -1.10 8.37
CA ILE A 52 -0.47 -1.72 9.38
C ILE A 52 -1.33 -2.84 8.77
N ILE A 53 -1.90 -2.62 7.58
CA ILE A 53 -2.70 -3.63 6.88
C ILE A 53 -1.84 -4.87 6.56
N LEU A 54 -0.65 -4.68 5.97
CA LEU A 54 0.22 -5.78 5.57
C LEU A 54 0.77 -6.56 6.77
N ARG A 55 1.15 -5.88 7.87
CA ARG A 55 1.51 -6.54 9.13
C ARG A 55 0.33 -7.33 9.71
N ASN A 56 -0.89 -6.81 9.61
CA ASN A 56 -2.09 -7.51 10.05
C ASN A 56 -2.40 -8.74 9.18
N TYR A 57 -2.09 -8.73 7.88
CA TYR A 57 -2.21 -9.91 7.01
C TYR A 57 -1.41 -11.09 7.56
N GLN A 58 -0.18 -10.83 8.02
CA GLN A 58 0.63 -11.83 8.71
C GLN A 58 0.07 -12.20 10.07
N ARG A 59 -0.09 -11.22 10.96
CA ARG A 59 -0.38 -11.48 12.38
C ARG A 59 -1.77 -12.08 12.61
N LYS A 60 -2.78 -11.64 11.86
CA LYS A 60 -4.19 -12.02 12.08
C LYS A 60 -4.67 -13.15 11.15
N TYR A 61 -4.11 -13.22 9.95
CA TYR A 61 -4.60 -14.16 8.92
C TYR A 61 -3.56 -15.21 8.51
N GLY A 62 -2.35 -15.18 9.08
CA GLY A 62 -1.29 -16.15 8.78
C GLY A 62 -0.76 -16.09 7.34
N LEU A 63 -1.12 -15.05 6.57
CA LEU A 63 -0.63 -14.90 5.19
C LEU A 63 0.85 -14.56 5.25
N ASN A 64 1.69 -15.20 4.44
CA ASN A 64 3.13 -14.98 4.48
C ASN A 64 3.79 -15.12 3.10
N THR A 65 3.04 -14.84 2.03
CA THR A 65 3.53 -14.87 0.65
C THR A 65 3.03 -13.66 -0.12
N VAL A 66 3.71 -13.27 -1.19
CA VAL A 66 3.25 -12.19 -2.09
C VAL A 66 1.88 -12.55 -2.69
N SER A 67 1.72 -13.80 -3.13
CA SER A 67 0.47 -14.36 -3.64
C SER A 67 -0.69 -14.16 -2.65
N GLY A 68 -0.50 -14.53 -1.38
CA GLY A 68 -1.51 -14.37 -0.34
C GLY A 68 -1.83 -12.92 -0.04
N PHE A 69 -0.81 -12.07 0.04
CA PHE A 69 -0.98 -10.64 0.32
C PHE A 69 -1.76 -9.94 -0.79
N ILE A 70 -1.36 -10.13 -2.05
CA ILE A 70 -1.96 -9.43 -3.19
C ILE A 70 -3.37 -9.96 -3.48
N LYS A 71 -3.65 -11.26 -3.31
CA LYS A 71 -5.03 -11.79 -3.43
C LYS A 71 -5.99 -11.15 -2.43
N ARG A 72 -5.51 -10.85 -1.22
CA ARG A 72 -6.31 -10.16 -0.19
C ARG A 72 -6.38 -8.65 -0.43
N TRP A 73 -5.32 -8.05 -0.95
CA TRP A 73 -5.24 -6.62 -1.25
C TRP A 73 -6.10 -6.22 -2.45
N ALA A 74 -6.04 -7.00 -3.53
CA ALA A 74 -6.68 -6.74 -4.82
C ALA A 74 -7.29 -8.03 -5.37
N PRO A 75 -8.50 -8.42 -4.90
CA PRO A 75 -9.17 -9.64 -5.35
C PRO A 75 -9.51 -9.60 -6.85
N PRO A 76 -9.67 -10.77 -7.49
CA PRO A 76 -9.73 -10.91 -8.95
C PRO A 76 -11.07 -10.50 -9.57
N ASN A 77 -12.07 -10.19 -8.76
CA ASN A 77 -13.37 -9.69 -9.24
C ASN A 77 -13.25 -8.35 -9.98
N GLU A 78 -12.27 -7.52 -9.62
CA GLU A 78 -12.06 -6.19 -10.20
C GLU A 78 -10.65 -6.01 -10.79
N ASN A 79 -9.74 -6.99 -10.65
CA ASN A 79 -8.32 -6.82 -10.93
C ASN A 79 -7.72 -8.00 -11.70
N ASN A 80 -6.69 -7.75 -12.50
CA ASN A 80 -5.79 -8.81 -12.95
C ASN A 80 -4.80 -9.19 -11.82
N THR A 81 -5.32 -9.89 -10.81
CA THR A 81 -4.56 -10.24 -9.60
C THR A 81 -3.29 -11.03 -9.92
N GLN A 82 -3.27 -11.88 -10.95
CA GLN A 82 -2.07 -12.63 -11.31
C GLN A 82 -0.97 -11.72 -11.87
N ALA A 83 -1.32 -10.75 -12.71
CA ALA A 83 -0.36 -9.76 -13.18
C ALA A 83 0.20 -8.91 -12.03
N TYR A 84 -0.65 -8.56 -11.05
CA TYR A 84 -0.22 -7.85 -9.84
C TYR A 84 0.77 -8.69 -9.02
N ILE A 85 0.44 -9.96 -8.73
CA ILE A 85 1.34 -10.88 -8.03
C ILE A 85 2.70 -10.96 -8.73
N ASN A 86 2.70 -11.18 -10.05
CA ASN A 86 3.94 -11.31 -10.82
C ASN A 86 4.77 -10.02 -10.77
N SER A 87 4.13 -8.87 -10.92
CA SER A 87 4.77 -7.56 -10.87
C SER A 87 5.42 -7.30 -9.50
N VAL A 88 4.72 -7.61 -8.40
CA VAL A 88 5.23 -7.41 -7.04
C VAL A 88 6.33 -8.41 -6.71
N ALA A 89 6.16 -9.69 -7.07
CA ALA A 89 7.16 -10.73 -6.86
C ALA A 89 8.48 -10.37 -7.56
N GLN A 90 8.41 -9.95 -8.83
CA GLN A 90 9.58 -9.50 -9.59
C GLN A 90 10.26 -8.27 -8.94
N ALA A 91 9.47 -7.27 -8.54
CA ALA A 91 10.01 -6.05 -7.93
C ALA A 91 10.66 -6.29 -6.55
N THR A 92 10.17 -7.29 -5.81
CA THR A 92 10.67 -7.63 -4.47
C THR A 92 11.79 -8.68 -4.50
N GLY A 93 11.98 -9.37 -5.62
CA GLY A 93 13.05 -10.36 -5.82
C GLY A 93 12.74 -11.71 -5.16
N VAL A 94 11.47 -12.05 -4.99
CA VAL A 94 11.01 -13.33 -4.42
C VAL A 94 10.06 -14.03 -5.38
N THR A 95 9.87 -15.34 -5.22
CA THR A 95 8.79 -16.03 -5.95
C THR A 95 7.43 -15.73 -5.32
N PRO A 96 6.31 -15.83 -6.06
CA PRO A 96 4.97 -15.53 -5.54
C PRO A 96 4.59 -16.23 -4.23
N ASP A 97 5.03 -17.48 -4.05
CA ASP A 97 4.69 -18.32 -2.91
C ASP A 97 5.86 -18.52 -1.93
N GLN A 98 6.98 -17.80 -2.13
CA GLN A 98 8.06 -17.75 -1.17
C GLN A 98 7.59 -17.10 0.13
N ARG A 99 8.01 -17.67 1.27
CA ARG A 99 7.75 -17.08 2.57
C ARG A 99 8.46 -15.73 2.70
N ILE A 100 7.70 -14.72 3.10
CA ILE A 100 8.15 -13.35 3.34
C ILE A 100 7.94 -12.95 4.79
N ASP A 101 8.64 -11.92 5.25
CA ASP A 101 8.51 -11.38 6.61
C ASP A 101 8.29 -9.85 6.55
N THR A 102 7.16 -9.39 7.10
CA THR A 102 6.82 -7.96 7.18
C THR A 102 7.51 -7.22 8.32
N SER A 103 8.20 -7.94 9.21
CA SER A 103 9.03 -7.34 10.24
C SER A 103 10.39 -6.86 9.70
N ASP A 104 10.89 -7.45 8.60
CA ASP A 104 12.06 -6.93 7.89
C ASP A 104 11.68 -5.63 7.17
N SER A 105 12.14 -4.51 7.72
CA SER A 105 11.87 -3.17 7.17
C SER A 105 12.38 -3.02 5.73
N ARG A 106 13.49 -3.67 5.35
CA ARG A 106 14.03 -3.58 3.99
C ARG A 106 13.10 -4.28 2.99
N PHE A 107 12.59 -5.45 3.36
CA PHE A 107 11.62 -6.16 2.54
C PHE A 107 10.29 -5.40 2.48
N MET A 108 9.80 -4.92 3.62
CA MET A 108 8.57 -4.12 3.70
C MET A 108 8.65 -2.89 2.77
N MET A 109 9.78 -2.18 2.74
CA MET A 109 9.95 -1.03 1.84
C MET A 109 9.86 -1.42 0.36
N LYS A 110 10.52 -2.51 -0.07
CA LYS A 110 10.41 -3.01 -1.46
C LYS A 110 8.96 -3.37 -1.80
N LEU A 111 8.27 -4.03 -0.87
CA LEU A 111 6.88 -4.45 -1.04
C LEU A 111 5.95 -3.23 -1.19
N LEU A 112 6.08 -2.22 -0.32
CA LEU A 112 5.31 -0.98 -0.40
C LEU A 112 5.58 -0.25 -1.72
N GLN A 113 6.84 -0.11 -2.12
CA GLN A 113 7.19 0.55 -3.38
C GLN A 113 6.56 -0.16 -4.58
N ALA A 114 6.58 -1.49 -4.60
CA ALA A 114 5.99 -2.30 -5.65
C ALA A 114 4.46 -2.12 -5.72
N ILE A 115 3.77 -2.18 -4.58
CA ILE A 115 2.32 -1.96 -4.48
C ILE A 115 1.97 -0.55 -4.96
N ILE A 116 2.63 0.49 -4.44
CA ILE A 116 2.36 1.89 -4.82
C ILE A 116 2.56 2.10 -6.33
N LYS A 117 3.63 1.54 -6.89
CA LYS A 117 3.91 1.63 -8.33
C LYS A 117 2.82 0.95 -9.15
N HIS A 118 2.32 -0.21 -8.71
CA HIS A 118 1.23 -0.91 -9.39
C HIS A 118 -0.08 -0.10 -9.32
N GLU A 119 -0.41 0.43 -8.14
CA GLU A 119 -1.64 1.20 -7.89
C GLU A 119 -1.72 2.53 -8.64
N ASN A 120 -0.58 3.20 -8.84
CA ASN A 120 -0.54 4.57 -9.35
C ASN A 120 0.23 4.70 -10.69
N GLY A 121 0.74 3.59 -11.23
CA GLY A 121 1.67 3.58 -12.37
C GLY A 121 3.07 4.16 -12.05
N SER A 122 3.26 4.73 -10.87
CA SER A 122 4.50 5.35 -10.42
C SER A 122 4.60 5.30 -8.89
N GLN A 123 5.83 5.40 -8.40
CA GLN A 123 6.11 5.52 -6.97
C GLN A 123 6.97 6.79 -6.80
N PRO A 124 6.38 7.94 -6.45
CA PRO A 124 7.08 9.23 -6.46
C PRO A 124 7.76 9.58 -5.13
N TYR A 125 7.60 8.76 -4.09
CA TYR A 125 8.08 9.08 -2.74
C TYR A 125 9.55 8.70 -2.54
N GLY A 126 10.31 9.58 -1.89
CA GLY A 126 11.68 9.30 -1.49
C GLY A 126 11.78 8.31 -0.33
N PHE A 127 13.01 7.84 -0.08
CA PHE A 127 13.33 6.90 1.00
C PHE A 127 12.85 7.40 2.37
N ASP A 128 13.08 8.67 2.68
CA ASP A 128 12.74 9.26 3.99
C ASP A 128 11.23 9.23 4.30
N THR A 129 10.37 9.31 3.28
CA THR A 129 8.92 9.18 3.46
C THR A 129 8.56 7.79 3.98
N PHE A 130 9.20 6.74 3.46
CA PHE A 130 8.97 5.38 3.95
C PHE A 130 9.52 5.16 5.35
N VAL A 131 10.69 5.74 5.65
CA VAL A 131 11.28 5.68 7.01
C VAL A 131 10.32 6.31 8.02
N ARG A 132 9.86 7.55 7.76
CA ARG A 132 8.87 8.21 8.62
C ARG A 132 7.58 7.40 8.76
N ALA A 133 7.09 6.81 7.68
CA ALA A 133 5.88 5.98 7.73
C ALA A 133 6.06 4.71 8.59
N LEU A 134 7.24 4.08 8.54
CA LEU A 134 7.61 2.95 9.40
C LEU A 134 7.68 3.36 10.87
N GLU A 135 8.32 4.49 11.18
CA GLU A 135 8.38 5.03 12.55
C GLU A 135 6.97 5.32 13.11
N LEU A 136 6.10 5.93 12.31
CA LEU A 136 4.70 6.18 12.68
C LEU A 136 3.89 4.90 12.87
N ALA A 137 4.31 3.78 12.28
CA ALA A 137 3.63 2.49 12.38
C ALA A 137 3.96 1.74 13.68
N GLY A 138 5.13 2.00 14.29
CA GLY A 138 5.68 1.22 15.41
C GLY A 138 6.05 -0.19 14.96
#